data_AF-A0A2Y9PRD7-F1
#
_entry.id   AF-A0A2Y9PRD7-F1
#
_cell.length_a   1.000
_cell.length_b   1.000
_cell.length_c   1.000
_cell.angle_alpha   90.00
_cell.angle_beta   90.00
_cell.angle_gamma   90.00
#
_symmetry.space_group_name_H-M   'P 1'
#
loop_
_entity.id
_entity.type
_entity.pdbx_description
1 polymer ?
#
loop_
_entity_poly.entity_id
_entity_poly.type
_entity_poly.pdbx_seq_one_letter_code
_entity_poly.pdbx_strand_id
1 'polypeptide(L)'
;MTTFSTSAHCSTSDSACRISPEQTNQVRPKLPLLKILQAAGAQGEMFTVKEVMHYLGQYIMVKQLYDQQEQHMVYCGGDLLGELLGRQSFSVKDPSPLYDMLRKNLVTLSTATTGSQYGYSKSRPTEAKCRGKFQFQEKN
;
A
#
# COMPACT_ATOMS: atom_id res chain seq x y z
N MET A 1 -49.82 17.59 -39.86
CA MET A 1 -48.64 17.80 -40.74
C MET A 1 -47.54 18.33 -39.83
N THR A 2 -46.73 17.51 -39.14
CA THR A 2 -45.57 16.71 -39.61
C THR A 2 -44.70 17.42 -40.63
N THR A 3 -43.46 17.79 -40.22
CA THR A 3 -42.14 17.43 -40.81
C THR A 3 -41.03 18.23 -40.08
N PHE A 4 -40.16 17.63 -39.26
CA PHE A 4 -38.92 16.84 -39.48
C PHE A 4 -37.62 17.66 -39.53
N SER A 5 -36.66 17.30 -38.66
CA SER A 5 -35.19 17.11 -38.90
C SER A 5 -34.48 17.09 -37.52
N THR A 6 -34.11 15.94 -36.96
CA THR A 6 -32.88 15.15 -37.17
C THR A 6 -31.59 15.96 -37.12
N SER A 7 -30.84 15.81 -36.02
CA SER A 7 -29.39 15.63 -36.09
C SER A 7 -28.89 14.83 -34.89
N ALA A 8 -28.17 13.76 -35.19
CA ALA A 8 -27.48 12.92 -34.24
C ALA A 8 -26.47 13.74 -33.44
N HIS A 9 -26.44 13.54 -32.11
CA HIS A 9 -25.27 13.90 -31.31
C HIS A 9 -24.64 12.59 -30.87
N CYS A 10 -23.57 12.25 -31.59
CA CYS A 10 -22.61 11.24 -31.21
C CYS A 10 -22.23 11.48 -29.75
N SER A 11 -22.53 10.52 -28.87
CA SER A 11 -21.88 10.47 -27.57
C SER A 11 -20.41 10.13 -27.83
N THR A 12 -19.62 11.19 -28.01
CA THR A 12 -18.17 11.12 -28.07
C THR A 12 -17.71 10.41 -26.81
N SER A 13 -17.26 9.17 -26.98
CA SER A 13 -16.38 8.51 -26.03
C SER A 13 -15.07 9.28 -26.09
N ASP A 14 -15.02 10.40 -25.37
CA ASP A 14 -13.77 11.09 -25.10
C ASP A 14 -13.35 10.71 -23.69
N SER A 15 -12.25 9.99 -23.67
CA SER A 15 -11.37 9.69 -22.55
C SER A 15 -10.97 10.95 -21.80
N ALA A 16 -11.89 11.52 -21.02
CA ALA A 16 -11.54 12.43 -19.95
C ALA A 16 -11.04 11.56 -18.78
N CYS A 17 -9.71 11.53 -18.64
CA CYS A 17 -8.97 11.00 -17.50
C CYS A 17 -9.82 11.01 -16.24
N ARG A 18 -10.31 9.84 -15.81
CA ARG A 18 -10.86 9.63 -14.48
C ARG A 18 -9.73 9.83 -13.48
N ILE A 19 -9.35 11.07 -13.23
CA ILE A 19 -8.64 11.42 -12.00
C ILE A 19 -9.73 11.37 -10.94
N SER A 20 -10.04 10.14 -10.52
CA SER A 20 -10.86 9.88 -9.34
C SER A 20 -10.28 10.66 -8.17
N PRO A 21 -11.12 11.20 -7.29
CA PRO A 21 -10.64 11.89 -6.11
C PRO A 21 -9.72 10.93 -5.36
N GLU A 22 -8.55 11.41 -4.94
CA GLU A 22 -7.72 10.72 -3.93
C GLU A 22 -6.79 9.59 -4.42
N GLN A 23 -6.08 9.75 -5.55
CA GLN A 23 -4.90 8.91 -5.86
C GLN A 23 -3.66 9.21 -4.97
N THR A 24 -3.84 9.94 -3.88
CA THR A 24 -2.75 10.34 -2.97
C THR A 24 -2.86 9.53 -1.70
N ASN A 25 -2.05 8.47 -1.57
CA ASN A 25 -1.88 7.57 -0.42
C ASN A 25 -2.65 6.24 -0.44
N GLN A 26 -2.88 5.65 -1.62
CA GLN A 26 -3.27 4.24 -1.69
C GLN A 26 -2.10 3.32 -1.32
N VAL A 27 -2.42 2.29 -0.55
CA VAL A 27 -1.53 1.21 -0.12
C VAL A 27 -2.06 -0.11 -0.65
N ARG A 28 -1.13 -1.01 -1.00
CA ARG A 28 -1.42 -2.40 -1.34
C ARG A 28 -0.97 -3.30 -0.19
N PRO A 29 -1.88 -3.90 0.58
CA PRO A 29 -1.54 -4.87 1.60
C PRO A 29 -0.89 -6.11 1.00
N LYS A 30 0.11 -6.66 1.70
CA LYS A 30 0.66 -7.98 1.39
C LYS A 30 -0.39 -9.06 1.63
N LEU A 31 -0.22 -10.20 0.97
CA LEU A 31 -1.18 -11.31 1.00
C LEU A 31 -1.64 -11.73 2.41
N PRO A 32 -0.76 -11.84 3.44
CA PRO A 32 -1.21 -12.20 4.79
C PRO A 32 -2.19 -11.19 5.40
N LEU A 33 -1.89 -9.90 5.30
CA LEU A 33 -2.78 -8.84 5.78
C LEU A 33 -4.07 -8.78 4.93
N LEU A 34 -3.95 -8.91 3.60
CA LEU A 34 -5.10 -8.89 2.70
C LEU A 34 -6.14 -9.96 3.05
N LYS A 35 -5.71 -11.18 3.40
CA LYS A 35 -6.61 -12.26 3.83
C LYS A 35 -7.43 -11.88 5.07
N ILE A 36 -6.82 -11.19 6.03
CA ILE A 36 -7.50 -10.70 7.24
C ILE A 36 -8.56 -9.66 6.85
N LEU A 37 -8.21 -8.69 6.01
CA LEU A 37 -9.14 -7.64 5.57
C LEU A 37 -10.33 -8.25 4.81
N GLN A 38 -10.07 -9.21 3.91
CA GLN A 38 -11.13 -9.90 3.16
C GLN A 38 -12.05 -10.73 4.07
N ALA A 39 -11.50 -11.41 5.07
CA ALA A 39 -12.29 -12.11 6.09
C ALA A 39 -13.15 -11.15 6.94
N ALA A 40 -12.79 -9.86 7.01
CA ALA A 40 -13.60 -8.79 7.60
C ALA A 40 -14.61 -8.14 6.63
N GLY A 41 -14.68 -8.61 5.38
CA GLY A 41 -15.59 -8.10 4.34
C GLY A 41 -14.98 -7.08 3.38
N ALA A 42 -13.67 -6.84 3.43
CA ALA A 42 -13.00 -5.95 2.47
C ALA A 42 -13.00 -6.56 1.06
N GLN A 43 -13.16 -5.70 0.05
CA GLN A 43 -13.12 -6.08 -1.36
C GLN A 43 -12.01 -5.32 -2.09
N GLY A 44 -11.42 -5.94 -3.12
CA GLY A 44 -10.31 -5.36 -3.87
C GLY A 44 -8.94 -5.60 -3.24
N GLU A 45 -7.92 -4.95 -3.80
CA GLU A 45 -6.51 -5.12 -3.40
C GLU A 45 -5.83 -3.82 -2.97
N MET A 46 -6.48 -2.67 -3.20
CA MET A 46 -5.95 -1.35 -2.88
C MET A 46 -6.85 -0.71 -1.83
N PHE A 47 -6.21 -0.11 -0.83
CA PHE A 47 -6.89 0.49 0.30
C PHE A 47 -6.16 1.78 0.69
N THR A 48 -6.82 2.63 1.45
CA THR A 48 -6.17 3.67 2.25
C THR A 48 -5.76 3.08 3.61
N VAL A 49 -4.80 3.70 4.30
CA VAL A 49 -4.44 3.29 5.67
C VAL A 49 -5.67 3.34 6.59
N LYS A 50 -6.56 4.31 6.39
CA LYS A 50 -7.81 4.45 7.13
C LYS A 50 -8.74 3.24 6.95
N GLU A 51 -8.91 2.77 5.72
CA GLU A 51 -9.71 1.57 5.43
C GLU A 51 -9.07 0.32 6.04
N VAL A 52 -7.75 0.16 5.94
CA VAL A 52 -7.04 -0.96 6.57
C VAL A 52 -7.30 -0.97 8.09
N MET A 53 -7.20 0.17 8.75
CA MET A 53 -7.52 0.30 10.18
C MET A 53 -8.96 -0.07 10.49
N HIS A 54 -9.90 0.42 9.67
CA HIS A 54 -11.32 0.12 9.82
C HIS A 54 -11.59 -1.39 9.73
N TYR A 55 -11.11 -2.05 8.68
CA TYR A 55 -11.30 -3.49 8.49
C TYR A 55 -10.58 -4.34 9.54
N LEU A 56 -9.43 -3.90 10.06
CA LEU A 56 -8.80 -4.56 11.20
C LEU A 56 -9.68 -4.52 12.46
N GLY A 57 -10.32 -3.38 12.75
CA GLY A 57 -11.29 -3.26 13.84
C GLY A 57 -12.48 -4.20 13.64
N GLN A 58 -13.02 -4.26 12.42
CA GLN A 58 -14.11 -5.17 12.07
C GLN A 58 -13.71 -6.63 12.23
N TYR A 59 -12.50 -7.01 11.82
CA TYR A 59 -11.99 -8.37 11.97
C TYR A 59 -11.97 -8.82 13.44
N ILE A 60 -11.42 -7.98 14.32
CA ILE A 60 -11.35 -8.22 15.77
C ILE A 60 -12.76 -8.38 16.35
N MET A 61 -13.71 -7.54 15.92
CA MET A 61 -15.09 -7.56 16.39
C MET A 61 -15.82 -8.84 15.95
N VAL A 62 -15.77 -9.19 14.66
CA VAL A 62 -16.47 -10.36 14.10
C VAL A 62 -15.92 -11.67 14.68
N LYS A 63 -14.61 -11.75 14.88
CA LYS A 63 -13.96 -12.91 15.51
C LYS A 63 -14.00 -12.91 17.04
N GLN A 64 -14.53 -11.85 17.66
CA GLN A 64 -14.59 -11.66 19.11
C GLN A 64 -13.24 -11.87 19.79
N LEU A 65 -12.17 -11.32 19.20
CA LEU A 65 -10.81 -11.44 19.73
C LEU A 65 -10.56 -10.50 20.92
N TYR A 66 -11.52 -9.66 21.30
CA TYR A 66 -11.41 -8.74 22.43
C TYR A 66 -11.86 -9.39 23.74
N ASP A 67 -11.32 -8.92 24.85
CA ASP A 67 -11.78 -9.34 26.18
C ASP A 67 -13.13 -8.71 26.53
N GLN A 68 -14.05 -9.46 27.12
CA GLN A 68 -15.39 -8.95 27.46
C GLN A 68 -15.37 -7.94 28.62
N GLN A 69 -14.43 -8.07 29.56
CA GLN A 69 -14.30 -7.17 30.70
C GLN A 69 -13.37 -6.00 30.36
N GLU A 70 -12.26 -6.31 29.69
CA GLU A 70 -11.25 -5.34 29.28
C GLU A 70 -11.21 -5.21 27.76
N GLN A 71 -12.24 -4.66 27.12
CA GLN A 71 -12.39 -4.57 25.65
C GLN A 71 -11.23 -3.93 24.88
N HIS A 72 -10.36 -3.21 25.59
CA HIS A 72 -9.12 -2.69 25.03
C HIS A 72 -8.04 -3.76 24.85
N MET A 73 -8.18 -4.94 25.45
CA MET A 73 -7.26 -6.07 25.33
C MET A 73 -7.76 -7.00 24.23
N VAL A 74 -6.87 -7.37 23.32
CA VAL A 74 -7.15 -8.26 22.19
C VAL A 74 -6.26 -9.50 22.30
N TYR A 75 -6.87 -10.67 22.34
CA TYR A 75 -6.22 -11.99 22.36
C TYR A 75 -6.32 -12.63 20.97
N CYS A 76 -5.19 -12.71 20.27
CA CYS A 76 -5.09 -13.20 18.90
C CYS A 76 -4.15 -14.42 18.78
N GLY A 77 -3.85 -15.10 19.89
CA GLY A 77 -3.08 -16.33 19.88
C GLY A 77 -3.78 -17.44 19.09
N GLY A 78 -3.07 -18.04 18.13
CA GLY A 78 -3.64 -19.04 17.22
C GLY A 78 -4.53 -18.45 16.12
N ASP A 79 -4.54 -17.12 15.97
CA ASP A 79 -5.22 -16.41 14.90
C ASP A 79 -4.21 -15.79 13.90
N LEU A 80 -4.65 -15.61 12.65
CA LEU A 80 -3.84 -14.98 11.60
C LEU A 80 -3.36 -13.58 12.00
N LEU A 81 -4.16 -12.83 12.77
CA LEU A 81 -3.79 -11.52 13.27
C LEU A 81 -2.62 -11.62 14.26
N GLY A 82 -2.60 -12.63 15.13
CA GLY A 82 -1.52 -12.86 16.08
C GLY A 82 -0.23 -13.31 15.41
N GLU A 83 -0.34 -14.19 14.39
CA GLU A 83 0.79 -14.57 13.54
C GLU A 83 1.40 -13.35 12.84
N LEU A 84 0.56 -12.46 12.31
CA LEU A 84 1.01 -11.26 11.61
C LEU A 84 1.66 -10.22 12.55
N LEU A 85 1.15 -10.10 13.78
CA LEU A 85 1.70 -9.25 14.83
C LEU A 85 2.94 -9.88 15.48
N GLY A 86 3.10 -11.20 15.41
CA GLY A 86 4.11 -11.96 16.16
C GLY A 86 3.86 -11.92 17.67
N ARG A 87 2.60 -11.82 18.09
CA ARG A 87 2.19 -11.69 19.51
C ARG A 87 0.91 -12.46 19.77
N GLN A 88 0.74 -12.95 21.00
CA GLN A 88 -0.48 -13.61 21.45
C GLN A 88 -1.59 -12.61 21.83
N SER A 89 -1.21 -11.39 22.20
CA SER A 89 -2.15 -10.35 22.60
C SER A 89 -1.56 -8.96 22.49
N PHE A 90 -2.42 -7.95 22.43
CA PHE A 90 -2.03 -6.55 22.49
C PHE A 90 -3.15 -5.68 23.08
N SER A 91 -2.78 -4.50 23.55
CA SER A 91 -3.71 -3.51 24.06
C SER A 91 -3.96 -2.43 23.01
N VAL A 92 -5.22 -2.11 22.73
CA VAL A 92 -5.64 -0.99 21.86
C VAL A 92 -5.20 0.36 22.43
N LYS A 93 -4.91 0.44 23.74
CA LYS A 93 -4.31 1.64 24.35
C LYS A 93 -2.86 1.87 23.92
N ASP A 94 -2.15 0.82 23.52
CA ASP A 94 -0.82 0.91 22.91
C ASP A 94 -0.91 0.51 21.43
N PRO A 95 -1.08 1.48 20.51
CA PRO A 95 -1.26 1.17 19.09
C PRO A 95 0.05 0.80 18.38
N SER A 96 1.20 0.89 19.07
CA SER A 96 2.53 0.66 18.49
C SER A 96 2.66 -0.70 17.77
N PRO A 97 2.22 -1.83 18.35
CA PRO A 97 2.31 -3.14 17.70
C PRO A 97 1.55 -3.18 16.37
N LEU A 98 0.40 -2.51 16.32
CA LEU A 98 -0.44 -2.46 15.12
C LEU A 98 0.24 -1.62 14.03
N TYR A 99 0.76 -0.44 14.36
CA TYR A 99 1.50 0.39 13.40
C TYR A 99 2.78 -0.29 12.88
N ASP A 100 3.50 -1.01 13.74
CA ASP A 100 4.69 -1.77 13.32
C ASP A 100 4.33 -2.91 12.36
N MET A 101 3.20 -3.58 12.59
CA MET A 101 2.68 -4.59 11.66
C MET A 101 2.28 -3.96 10.33
N LEU A 102 1.62 -2.80 10.32
CA LEU A 102 1.22 -2.12 9.09
C LEU A 102 2.44 -1.71 8.24
N ARG A 103 3.47 -1.14 8.87
CA ARG A 103 4.72 -0.76 8.16
C ARG A 103 5.39 -1.96 7.47
N LYS A 104 5.28 -3.17 8.05
CA LYS A 104 5.83 -4.40 7.48
C LYS A 104 4.94 -5.01 6.39
N ASN A 105 3.65 -4.69 6.39
CA ASN A 105 2.64 -5.36 5.56
C ASN A 105 1.98 -4.50 4.49
N LEU A 106 2.24 -3.20 4.47
CA LEU A 106 1.73 -2.29 3.43
C LEU A 106 2.84 -1.93 2.43
N VAL A 107 2.47 -1.90 1.15
CA VAL A 107 3.31 -1.38 0.07
C VAL A 107 2.69 -0.07 -0.42
N THR A 108 3.43 1.03 -0.29
CA THR A 108 3.00 2.34 -0.81
C THR A 108 3.22 2.37 -2.32
N LEU A 109 2.17 2.70 -3.07
CA LEU A 109 2.31 2.99 -4.49
C LEU A 109 2.79 4.44 -4.62
N SER A 110 4.08 4.62 -4.90
CA SER A 110 4.57 5.92 -5.35
C SER A 110 3.97 6.15 -6.74
N THR A 111 3.10 7.15 -6.87
CA THR A 111 2.80 7.71 -8.17
C THR A 111 4.10 8.30 -8.69
N ALA A 112 4.78 7.59 -9.59
CA ALA A 112 5.80 8.20 -10.41
C ALA A 112 5.08 9.28 -11.24
N THR A 113 5.12 10.52 -10.75
CA THR A 113 4.80 11.68 -11.57
C THR A 113 5.73 11.61 -12.78
N THR A 114 5.16 11.24 -13.92
CA THR A 114 5.81 11.33 -15.23
C THR A 114 6.56 12.64 -15.31
N GLY A 115 7.89 12.53 -15.42
CA GLY A 115 8.76 13.68 -15.59
C GLY A 115 8.29 14.49 -16.80
N SER A 116 7.90 15.74 -16.54
CA SER A 116 7.78 16.72 -17.61
C SER A 116 9.18 17.06 -18.08
N GLN A 117 9.51 16.47 -19.22
CA GLN A 117 10.64 16.69 -20.09
C GLN A 117 10.81 18.19 -20.41
N TYR A 118 11.81 18.87 -19.82
CA TYR A 118 12.46 20.03 -20.43
C TYR A 118 13.94 20.09 -20.04
N GLY A 119 14.82 20.16 -21.05
CA GLY A 119 16.15 20.76 -20.89
C GLY A 119 17.34 19.81 -21.01
N TYR A 120 17.78 19.57 -22.24
CA TYR A 120 19.12 19.12 -22.61
C TYR A 120 20.22 19.94 -21.91
N SER A 121 21.17 19.28 -21.24
CA SER A 121 22.57 19.72 -21.13
C SER A 121 23.47 18.52 -20.82
N LYS A 122 24.45 18.38 -21.71
CA LYS A 122 25.33 17.25 -21.98
C LYS A 122 26.59 17.35 -21.12
N SER A 123 26.91 16.32 -20.34
CA SER A 123 28.32 15.96 -20.07
C SER A 123 28.43 14.50 -19.61
N ARG A 124 29.04 13.68 -20.47
CA ARG A 124 29.50 12.32 -20.17
C ARG A 124 30.70 12.37 -19.21
N PRO A 125 30.80 11.44 -18.26
CA PRO A 125 32.09 10.94 -17.79
C PRO A 125 32.44 9.68 -18.59
N THR A 126 33.50 9.77 -19.39
CA THR A 126 34.18 8.63 -20.02
C THR A 126 34.76 7.69 -18.98
N GLU A 127 34.63 6.39 -19.25
CA GLU A 127 35.24 5.28 -18.50
C GLU A 127 36.73 5.51 -18.24
N ALA A 128 37.11 5.79 -16.99
CA ALA A 128 38.48 5.73 -16.54
C ALA A 128 38.79 4.30 -16.11
N LYS A 129 39.47 3.60 -17.01
CA LYS A 129 40.17 2.32 -16.86
C LYS A 129 40.72 2.07 -15.44
N CYS A 130 40.07 1.18 -14.69
CA CYS A 130 40.66 0.55 -13.50
C CYS A 130 41.87 -0.29 -13.94
N ARG A 131 43.08 0.18 -13.63
CA ARG A 131 44.29 -0.64 -13.63
C ARG A 131 45.17 -0.27 -12.44
N GLY A 132 44.66 -0.50 -11.24
CA GLY A 132 45.48 -0.55 -10.02
C GLY A 132 46.13 -1.92 -9.91
N LYS A 133 47.42 -2.01 -10.28
CA LYS A 133 48.25 -3.17 -9.98
C LYS A 133 48.46 -3.22 -8.46
N PHE A 134 47.87 -4.21 -7.81
CA PHE A 134 48.33 -4.71 -6.51
C PHE A 134 49.73 -5.30 -6.74
N GLN A 135 50.77 -4.64 -6.22
CA GLN A 135 52.09 -5.25 -6.06
C GLN A 135 52.33 -5.42 -4.56
N PHE A 136 52.31 -6.68 -4.17
CA PHE A 136 52.76 -7.21 -2.89
C PHE A 136 54.25 -7.58 -3.05
N GLN A 137 55.07 -7.14 -2.10
CA GLN A 137 56.41 -7.65 -1.71
C GLN A 137 56.97 -6.61 -0.73
N GLU A 138 56.95 -6.81 0.58
CA GLU A 138 57.61 -7.83 1.40
C GLU A 138 59.11 -8.01 1.10
N LYS A 139 59.90 -7.59 2.09
CA LYS A 139 61.15 -8.17 2.58
C LYS A 139 62.51 -7.64 2.06
N ASN A 140 63.19 -7.06 3.05
CA ASN A 140 64.64 -6.93 3.29
C ASN A 140 65.38 -5.74 2.70
#